data_AF-A0AAJ1RJJ1-F1
#
_entry.id   AF-A0AAJ1RJJ1-F1
#
_cell.length_a   1.000
_cell.length_b   1.000
_cell.length_c   1.000
_cell.angle_alpha   90.00
_cell.angle_beta   90.00
_cell.angle_gamma   90.00
#
_symmetry.space_group_name_H-M   'P 1'
#
loop_
_entity.id
_entity.type
_entity.pdbx_description
1 polymer ?
#
loop_
_entity_poly.entity_id
_entity_poly.type
_entity_poly.pdbx_seq_one_letter_code
_entity_poly.pdbx_strand_id
1 'polypeptide(L)' 'MTIQVDDENAKIYPFAFRAQMGCVARIGLTEDDLDSYRSGARAIITMFPAAAPTKPERLTLSLTGFTAGHEALMGTLGN' A
#
# COMPACT_ATOMS: atom_id res chain seq x y z
N MET A 1 2.65 -4.60 8.99
CA MET A 1 3.28 -4.10 7.76
C MET A 1 3.15 -2.60 7.75
N THR A 2 4.08 -1.86 7.15
CA THR A 2 3.90 -0.42 6.91
C THR A 2 3.94 -0.10 5.42
N ILE A 3 3.26 0.97 5.04
CA ILE A 3 3.38 1.59 3.73
C ILE A 3 3.78 3.05 3.95
N GLN A 4 4.82 3.49 3.26
CA GLN A 4 5.29 4.86 3.26
C GLN A 4 5.25 5.37 1.82
N VAL A 5 4.52 6.45 1.55
CA VAL A 5 4.53 7.11 0.24
C VAL A 5 5.66 8.13 0.23
N ASP A 6 6.56 8.02 -0.74
CA ASP A 6 7.79 8.80 -0.86
C ASP A 6 8.49 9.01 0.50
N ASP A 7 8.55 10.25 0.99
CA ASP A 7 9.22 10.62 2.24
C ASP A 7 8.21 10.98 3.37
N GLU A 8 6.93 10.64 3.20
CA GLU A 8 5.89 10.88 4.21
C GLU A 8 5.98 9.94 5.41
N ASN A 9 5.10 10.12 6.40
CA ASN A 9 5.00 9.21 7.54
C ASN A 9 4.44 7.85 7.12
N ALA A 10 5.13 6.79 7.53
CA ALA A 10 4.67 5.43 7.26
C ALA A 10 3.39 5.10 8.03
N LYS A 11 2.37 4.58 7.34
CA LYS A 11 1.12 4.08 7.94
C LYS A 11 1.22 2.59 8.24
N ILE A 12 0.68 2.17 9.38
CA ILE A 12 0.70 0.77 9.84
C ILE A 12 -0.56 0.05 9.40
N TYR A 13 -0.39 -1.07 8.69
CA TYR A 13 -1.44 -1.98 8.29
C TYR A 13 -1.17 -3.39 8.87
N PRO A 14 -1.98 -3.84 9.85
CA PRO A 14 -1.89 -5.20 10.38
C PRO A 14 -2.31 -6.25 9.33
N PHE A 15 -1.69 -7.42 9.38
CA PHE A 15 -2.19 -8.56 8.60
C PHE A 15 -3.47 -9.09 9.24
N ALA A 16 -4.49 -9.32 8.42
CA ALA A 16 -5.78 -9.83 8.85
C ALA A 16 -5.77 -11.36 9.00
N PHE A 17 -5.17 -12.07 8.03
CA PHE A 17 -5.06 -13.54 8.04
C PHE A 17 -3.97 -14.03 7.08
N ARG A 18 -3.68 -15.34 7.14
CA ARG A 18 -2.82 -16.02 6.17
C ARG A 18 -3.67 -16.84 5.19
N ALA A 19 -3.31 -16.79 3.92
CA ALA A 19 -3.82 -17.59 2.84
C ALA A 19 -2.67 -18.39 2.20
N GLN A 20 -3.00 -19.32 1.30
CA GLN A 20 -1.99 -20.15 0.63
C GLN A 20 -0.98 -19.33 -0.18
N MET A 21 -1.41 -18.20 -0.75
CA MET A 21 -0.53 -17.29 -1.47
C MET A 21 0.27 -16.32 -0.59
N GLY A 22 -0.01 -16.25 0.72
CA GLY A 22 0.71 -15.35 1.64
C GLY A 22 -0.17 -14.69 2.70
N CYS A 23 0.32 -13.59 3.29
CA CYS A 23 -0.42 -12.81 4.28
C CYS A 23 -1.29 -11.75 3.61
N VAL A 24 -2.52 -11.57 4.08
CA VAL A 24 -3.45 -10.55 3.57
C VAL A 24 -3.57 -9.43 4.59
N ALA A 25 -3.35 -8.18 4.16
CA ALA A 25 -3.66 -6.98 4.93
C ALA A 25 -4.87 -6.27 4.30
N ARG A 26 -5.71 -5.66 5.13
CA ARG A 26 -6.82 -4.81 4.66
C ARG A 26 -6.35 -3.36 4.72
N ILE A 27 -6.31 -2.71 3.57
CA ILE A 27 -5.84 -1.33 3.43
C ILE A 27 -7.06 -0.45 3.22
N GLY A 28 -7.39 0.36 4.22
CA GLY A 28 -8.32 1.48 4.08
C GLY A 28 -7.53 2.75 3.78
N LEU A 29 -7.96 3.49 2.77
CA LEU A 29 -7.36 4.77 2.37
C LEU A 29 -8.38 5.88 2.66
N THR A 30 -7.97 6.92 3.38
CA THR A 30 -8.73 8.17 3.51
C THR A 30 -8.57 9.03 2.25
N GLU A 31 -9.27 10.16 2.16
CA GLU A 31 -9.06 11.07 1.02
C GLU A 31 -7.61 11.59 0.99
N ASP A 32 -7.06 11.98 2.15
CA ASP A 32 -5.65 12.37 2.27
C ASP A 32 -4.68 11.26 1.82
N ASP A 33 -5.02 9.98 2.07
CA ASP A 33 -4.24 8.86 1.53
C ASP A 33 -4.30 8.83 0.01
N LEU A 34 -5.51 8.94 -0.56
CA LEU A 34 -5.68 8.91 -2.00
C LEU A 34 -4.91 10.07 -2.66
N ASP A 35 -4.92 11.26 -2.08
CA ASP A 35 -4.13 12.41 -2.55
C ASP A 35 -2.62 12.13 -2.52
N SER A 36 -2.13 11.54 -1.43
CA SER A 36 -0.72 11.16 -1.29
C SER A 36 -0.34 10.12 -2.35
N TYR A 37 -1.18 9.11 -2.58
CA TYR A 37 -0.90 8.06 -3.57
C TYR A 37 -1.01 8.56 -5.01
N ARG A 38 -1.89 9.55 -5.29
CA ARG A 38 -2.03 10.19 -6.60
C ARG A 38 -0.82 11.08 -6.96
N SER A 39 -0.29 11.80 -5.98
CA SER A 39 0.83 12.73 -6.18
C SER A 39 2.20 12.05 -6.04
N GLY A 40 2.28 10.95 -5.30
CA GLY A 40 3.51 10.25 -5.00
C GLY A 40 4.11 9.48 -6.17
N ALA A 41 5.43 9.30 -6.16
CA ALA A 41 6.15 8.54 -7.18
C ALA A 41 6.26 7.05 -6.83
N ARG A 42 6.48 6.75 -5.55
CA ARG A 42 6.67 5.37 -5.06
C ARG A 42 6.14 5.20 -3.64
N ALA A 43 5.79 3.97 -3.30
CA ALA A 43 5.57 3.56 -1.94
C ALA A 43 6.61 2.52 -1.50
N ILE A 44 7.12 2.64 -0.28
CA ILE A 44 7.97 1.65 0.36
C ILE A 44 7.10 0.82 1.31
N ILE A 45 6.96 -0.46 1.00
CA ILE A 45 6.29 -1.44 1.85
C ILE A 45 7.33 -2.10 2.72
N THR A 46 7.19 -2.00 4.04
CA THR A 46 8.08 -2.67 4.99
C THR A 46 7.34 -3.79 5.72
N MET A 47 7.92 -4.99 5.70
CA MET A 47 7.41 -6.15 6.43
C MET A 47 8.52 -6.90 7.15
N PHE A 48 8.15 -7.62 8.21
CA PHE A 48 9.06 -8.45 8.98
C PHE A 48 8.71 -9.92 8.77
N PRO A 49 9.60 -10.71 8.14
CA PRO A 49 9.37 -12.14 7.95
C PRO A 49 9.27 -12.85 9.30
N ALA A 50 8.38 -13.84 9.41
CA ALA A 50 8.25 -14.63 10.63
C ALA A 50 9.55 -15.39 10.99
N ALA A 51 10.33 -15.79 9.98
CA ALA A 51 11.63 -16.45 10.17
C ALA A 51 12.75 -15.47 10.57
N ALA A 52 12.55 -14.16 10.41
CA ALA A 52 13.56 -13.13 10.70
C ALA A 52 12.89 -11.84 11.24
N PRO A 53 12.30 -11.88 12.44
CA PRO A 53 11.45 -10.81 12.97
C PRO A 53 12.19 -9.49 13.27
N THR A 54 13.53 -9.51 13.28
CA THR A 54 14.38 -8.33 13.47
C THR A 54 14.94 -7.76 12.16
N LYS A 55 14.70 -8.42 11.02
CA LYS A 55 15.20 -8.00 9.71
C LYS A 55 14.04 -7.56 8.83
N PRO A 56 13.85 -6.25 8.61
CA PRO A 56 12.80 -5.78 7.73
C PRO A 56 13.16 -6.08 6.28
N GLU A 57 12.16 -6.50 5.51
CA GLU A 57 12.18 -6.54 4.06
C GLU A 57 11.42 -5.33 3.51
N ARG A 58 12.04 -4.61 2.57
CA ARG A 58 11.51 -3.37 1.99
C ARG A 58 11.28 -3.57 0.51
N LEU A 59 10.04 -3.43 0.08
CA LEU A 59 9.63 -3.53 -1.31
C LEU A 59 9.27 -2.15 -1.83
N THR A 60 9.74 -1.81 -3.02
CA THR A 60 9.36 -0.56 -3.71
C THR A 60 8.19 -0.86 -4.64
N LEU A 61 7.06 -0.22 -4.37
CA LEU A 61 5.88 -0.19 -5.22
C LEU A 61 5.91 1.10 -6.05
N SER A 62 5.86 0.99 -7.38
CA SER A 62 5.66 2.16 -8.24
C SER A 62 4.22 2.66 -8.10
N LEU A 63 4.05 3.97 -7.96
CA LEU A 63 2.73 4.62 -8.01
C LEU A 63 2.42 5.22 -9.39
N THR A 64 3.30 4.99 -10.37
CA THR A 64 3.04 5.41 -11.75
C THR A 64 1.75 4.76 -12.26
N GLY A 65 0.79 5.60 -12.65
CA GLY A 65 -0.52 5.16 -13.13
C GLY A 65 -1.58 4.94 -12.05
N PHE A 66 -1.27 5.19 -10.76
CA PHE A 66 -2.25 5.07 -9.68
C PHE A 66 -3.48 5.96 -9.94
N THR A 67 -3.26 7.25 -10.26
CA THR A 67 -4.32 8.21 -10.55
C THR A 67 -5.23 7.74 -11.68
N ALA A 68 -4.64 7.37 -12.83
CA ALA A 68 -5.39 6.90 -13.98
C ALA A 68 -6.20 5.62 -13.68
N GLY A 69 -5.61 4.67 -12.93
CA GLY A 69 -6.29 3.44 -12.53
C GLY A 69 -7.45 3.70 -11.56
N HIS A 70 -7.25 4.59 -10.59
CA HIS A 70 -8.29 4.96 -9.62
C HIS A 70 -9.45 5.69 -10.31
N GLU A 71 -9.16 6.67 -11.17
CA GLU A 71 -10.18 7.39 -11.95
C GLU A 71 -10.98 6.44 -12.85
N ALA A 72 -10.31 5.51 -13.53
CA ALA A 72 -10.99 4.50 -14.34
C ALA A 72 -11.94 3.63 -13.51
N LEU A 73 -11.51 3.18 -12.32
CA LEU A 73 -12.37 2.41 -11.42
C LEU A 73 -13.59 3.22 -10.95
N MET A 74 -13.39 4.47 -10.54
CA MET A 74 -14.51 5.32 -10.09
C MET A 74 -15.49 5.66 -11.23
N GLY A 75 -14.98 5.89 -12.44
CA GLY A 75 -15.81 6.09 -13.62
C GLY A 75 -16.71 4.88 -13.93
N THR A 76 -16.24 3.66 -13.67
CA THR A 76 -17.04 2.43 -13.87
C THR A 76 -18.15 2.22 -12.85
N LEU A 77 -18.06 2.81 -11.66
CA LEU A 77 -19.09 2.67 -10.61
C LEU A 77 -20.27 3.63 -10.79
N GLY A 78 -20.15 4.62 -11.67
CA GLY A 78 -21.20 5.60 -11.97
C GLY A 78 -22.17 5.19 -13.09
N ASN A 79 -22.05 3.96 -13.60
CA ASN A 79 -22.84 3.42 -14.72
C ASN A 79 -23.41 2.04 -14.37
#